data_AF-A0A2U1L4G6-F1
#
_entry.id   AF-A0A2U1L4G6-F1
#
_cell.length_a   1.000
_cell.length_b   1.000
_cell.length_c   1.000
_cell.angle_alpha   90.00
_cell.angle_beta   90.00
_cell.angle_gamma   90.00
#
_symmetry.space_group_name_H-M   'P 1'
#
loop_
_entity.id
_entity.type
_entity.pdbx_description
1 polymer ?
#
loop_
_entity_poly.entity_id
_entity_poly.type
_entity_poly.pdbx_seq_one_letter_code
_entity_poly.pdbx_strand_id
1 'polypeptide(L)'
;MKWNVKEVKEPNVYEFGTPYKQMFDDLRRKDPELYKRNGILPMLKRDLAVKTAPQHWQENGPDGQFDVVFTFEEKVFDMKDHWLLPLVQAYKDAE
;
A
#
# COMPACT_ATOMS: atom_id res chain seq x y z
N MET A 1 18.70 -6.34 33.43
CA MET A 1 18.07 -5.21 32.71
C MET A 1 17.35 -5.78 31.49
N LYS A 2 16.02 -5.98 31.56
CA LYS A 2 15.23 -6.50 30.43
C LYS A 2 14.76 -5.29 29.61
N TRP A 3 15.27 -5.15 28.39
CA TRP A 3 14.69 -4.23 27.42
C TRP A 3 13.35 -4.81 26.98
N ASN A 4 12.24 -4.24 27.46
CA ASN A 4 10.93 -4.50 26.89
C ASN A 4 10.90 -3.84 25.51
N VAL A 5 11.36 -4.57 24.49
CA VAL A 5 11.01 -4.27 23.11
C VAL A 5 9.50 -4.52 23.02
N LYS A 6 8.74 -3.43 23.00
CA LYS A 6 7.29 -3.45 22.83
C LYS A 6 7.02 -3.90 21.39
N GLU A 7 7.02 -5.21 21.17
CA GLU A 7 6.62 -5.80 19.89
C GLU A 7 5.12 -5.54 19.68
N VAL A 8 4.79 -5.08 18.48
CA VAL A 8 3.40 -4.94 18.04
C VAL A 8 2.87 -6.35 17.85
N LYS A 9 2.07 -6.85 18.82
CA LYS A 9 1.47 -8.18 18.75
C LYS A 9 0.44 -8.32 17.62
N GLU A 10 -0.16 -7.20 17.20
CA GLU A 10 -1.22 -7.17 16.19
C GLU A 10 -0.97 -6.03 15.18
N PRO A 11 -0.96 -6.32 13.87
CA PRO A 11 -0.70 -5.31 12.85
C PRO A 11 -1.80 -4.23 12.84
N ASN A 12 -1.42 -2.98 12.53
CA ASN A 12 -2.42 -1.95 12.25
C ASN A 12 -2.92 -2.13 10.82
N VAL A 13 -4.15 -2.60 10.68
CA VAL A 13 -4.80 -2.83 9.38
C VAL A 13 -5.70 -1.63 9.05
N TYR A 14 -5.61 -1.15 7.82
CA TYR A 14 -6.44 -0.10 7.27
C TYR A 14 -6.90 -0.52 5.88
N GLU A 15 -8.13 -0.16 5.53
CA GLU A 15 -8.65 -0.37 4.18
C GLU A 15 -7.93 0.54 3.18
N PHE A 16 -7.78 0.06 1.94
CA PHE A 16 -7.31 0.91 0.85
C PHE A 16 -8.26 2.10 0.65
N GLY A 17 -7.72 3.25 0.22
CA GLY A 17 -8.45 4.52 0.22
C GLY A 17 -8.44 5.27 1.57
N THR A 18 -8.04 4.65 2.68
CA THR A 18 -7.85 5.39 3.95
C THR A 18 -6.75 6.45 3.78
N PRO A 19 -7.03 7.74 4.01
CA PRO A 19 -6.01 8.77 3.80
C PRO A 19 -4.80 8.59 4.72
N TYR A 20 -3.59 8.80 4.18
CA TYR A 20 -2.35 8.67 4.97
C TYR A 20 -2.33 9.61 6.18
N LYS A 21 -3.06 10.73 6.11
CA LYS A 21 -3.19 11.70 7.23
C LYS A 21 -3.93 11.08 8.40
N GLN A 22 -5.01 10.37 8.10
CA GLN A 22 -5.80 9.66 9.10
C GLN A 22 -4.98 8.55 9.75
N MET A 23 -4.23 7.76 8.95
CA MET A 23 -3.32 6.73 9.48
C MET A 23 -2.24 7.35 10.37
N PHE A 24 -1.63 8.46 9.94
CA PHE A 24 -0.60 9.17 10.69
C PHE A 24 -1.12 9.67 12.04
N ASP A 25 -2.27 10.34 12.04
CA ASP A 25 -2.88 10.90 13.25
C ASP A 25 -3.28 9.77 14.23
N ASP A 26 -3.80 8.64 13.72
CA ASP A 26 -4.14 7.47 14.55
C ASP A 26 -2.92 6.81 15.19
N LEU A 27 -1.87 6.51 14.41
CA LEU A 27 -0.65 5.89 14.94
C LEU A 27 0.10 6.81 15.89
N ARG A 28 0.16 8.11 15.59
CA ARG A 28 0.75 9.11 16.49
C ARG A 28 0.02 9.18 17.83
N ARG A 29 -1.31 9.01 17.84
CA ARG A 29 -2.11 8.97 19.07
C ARG A 29 -1.92 7.67 19.85
N LYS A 30 -1.72 6.53 19.16
CA LYS A 30 -1.53 5.21 19.79
C LYS A 30 -0.19 5.10 20.52
N ASP A 31 0.94 5.37 19.84
CA ASP A 31 2.27 5.31 20.45
C ASP A 31 3.32 6.05 19.59
N PRO A 32 3.49 7.37 19.78
CA PRO A 32 4.31 8.19 18.88
C PRO A 32 5.79 7.79 18.91
N GLU A 33 6.32 7.35 20.04
CA GLU A 33 7.73 6.97 20.16
C GLU A 33 8.02 5.65 19.45
N LEU A 34 7.12 4.66 19.57
CA LEU A 34 7.23 3.40 18.85
C LEU A 34 7.22 3.63 17.33
N TYR A 35 6.23 4.35 16.82
CA TYR A 35 6.04 4.55 15.38
C TYR A 35 7.00 5.59 14.77
N LYS A 36 7.64 6.41 15.60
CA LYS A 36 8.79 7.23 15.17
C LYS A 36 10.05 6.39 15.09
N ARG A 37 10.32 5.53 16.09
CA ARG A 37 11.53 4.69 16.15
C ARG A 37 11.58 3.65 15.04
N ASN A 38 10.44 3.06 14.67
CA ASN A 38 10.39 2.10 13.55
C ASN A 38 10.25 2.74 12.16
N GLY A 39 10.20 4.08 12.08
CA GLY A 39 10.17 4.81 10.81
C GLY A 39 8.80 4.92 10.13
N ILE A 40 7.72 4.39 10.72
CA ILE A 40 6.38 4.43 10.09
C ILE A 40 5.83 5.86 10.02
N LEU A 41 5.97 6.68 11.06
CA LEU A 41 5.50 8.07 11.02
C LEU A 41 6.23 8.92 9.95
N PRO A 42 7.58 8.87 9.85
CA PRO A 42 8.29 9.48 8.72
C PRO A 42 7.84 8.97 7.35
N MET A 43 7.59 7.66 7.21
CA MET A 43 7.14 7.05 5.96
C MET A 43 5.77 7.60 5.53
N LEU A 44 4.79 7.61 6.44
CA LEU A 44 3.46 8.16 6.17
C LEU A 44 3.51 9.66 5.83
N LYS A 45 4.43 10.41 6.46
CA LYS A 45 4.64 11.83 6.14
C LYS A 45 5.21 12.02 4.72
N ARG A 46 6.08 11.12 4.26
CA ARG A 46 6.56 11.11 2.86
C ARG A 46 5.41 10.81 1.91
N ASP A 47 4.64 9.77 2.17
CA ASP A 47 3.56 9.32 1.28
C ASP A 47 2.46 10.37 1.13
N LEU A 48 2.16 11.08 2.22
CA LEU A 48 1.27 12.24 2.26
C LEU A 48 1.64 13.36 1.28
N ALA A 49 2.94 13.56 1.03
CA ALA A 49 3.41 14.58 0.10
C ALA A 49 3.25 14.14 -1.37
N VAL A 50 3.03 12.85 -1.61
CA VAL A 50 2.92 12.26 -2.96
C VAL A 50 1.46 12.07 -3.36
N LYS A 51 0.63 11.49 -2.49
CA LYS A 51 -0.80 11.27 -2.77
C LYS A 51 -1.64 11.18 -1.49
N THR A 52 -2.96 11.26 -1.62
CA THR A 52 -3.88 11.30 -0.47
C THR A 52 -4.00 9.96 0.25
N ALA A 53 -4.08 8.85 -0.48
CA ALA A 53 -4.38 7.53 0.05
C ALA A 53 -3.70 6.42 -0.77
N PRO A 54 -3.46 5.23 -0.20
CA PRO A 54 -3.08 4.04 -0.95
C PRO A 54 -4.22 3.62 -1.89
N GLN A 55 -3.87 3.04 -3.04
CA GLN A 55 -4.81 2.61 -4.06
C GLN A 55 -4.59 1.13 -4.38
N HIS A 56 -5.67 0.44 -4.70
CA HIS A 56 -5.60 -0.91 -5.24
C HIS A 56 -5.32 -0.86 -6.73
N TRP A 57 -4.26 -1.55 -7.15
CA TRP A 57 -3.92 -1.62 -8.56
C TRP A 57 -5.09 -2.16 -9.43
N GLN A 58 -5.89 -3.09 -8.90
CA GLN A 58 -7.07 -3.65 -9.58
C GLN A 58 -8.16 -2.60 -9.87
N GLU A 59 -8.17 -1.50 -9.11
CA GLU A 59 -9.18 -0.44 -9.19
C GLU A 59 -8.64 0.82 -9.86
N ASN A 60 -7.36 0.82 -10.29
CA ASN A 60 -6.69 1.96 -10.93
C ASN A 60 -7.09 2.17 -12.41
N GLY A 61 -8.15 1.52 -12.90
CA GLY A 61 -8.68 1.74 -14.25
C GLY A 61 -8.88 3.23 -14.62
N PRO A 62 -9.34 4.10 -13.71
CA PRO A 62 -9.46 5.54 -13.97
C PRO A 62 -8.12 6.28 -14.14
N ASP A 63 -6.99 5.73 -13.66
CA ASP A 63 -5.67 6.34 -13.78
C ASP A 63 -5.08 6.20 -15.19
N GLY A 64 -5.72 5.41 -16.06
CA GLY A 64 -5.37 5.25 -17.47
C GLY A 64 -4.54 4.01 -17.78
N GLN A 65 -4.05 3.94 -19.02
CA GLN A 65 -3.17 2.87 -19.50
C GLN A 65 -1.70 3.20 -19.18
N PHE A 66 -0.88 2.16 -19.01
CA PHE A 66 0.55 2.28 -18.70
C PHE A 66 1.36 1.46 -19.71
N ASP A 67 2.39 2.05 -20.31
CA ASP A 67 3.29 1.36 -21.25
C ASP A 67 4.23 0.37 -20.56
N VAL A 68 4.69 0.73 -19.35
CA VAL A 68 5.63 -0.07 -18.56
C VAL A 68 5.19 -0.08 -17.11
N VAL A 69 5.16 -1.26 -16.50
CA VAL A 69 4.78 -1.48 -15.11
C VAL A 69 5.89 -2.21 -14.38
N PHE A 70 6.38 -1.62 -13.29
CA PHE A 70 7.35 -2.27 -12.41
C PHE A 70 6.65 -2.90 -11.20
N THR A 71 7.13 -4.08 -10.80
CA THR A 71 6.76 -4.74 -9.54
C THR A 71 8.01 -4.89 -8.69
N PHE A 72 7.85 -4.84 -7.37
CA PHE A 72 8.97 -4.91 -6.43
C PHE A 72 9.16 -6.30 -5.82
N GLU A 73 8.26 -7.25 -6.12
CA GLU A 73 8.32 -8.66 -5.71
C GLU A 73 7.64 -9.56 -6.74
N GLU A 74 8.13 -10.80 -6.89
CA GLU A 74 7.58 -11.81 -7.82
C GLU A 74 6.12 -12.15 -7.52
N LYS A 75 5.76 -12.34 -6.25
CA LYS A 75 4.36 -12.63 -5.87
C LYS A 75 3.38 -11.53 -6.29
N VAL A 76 3.82 -10.27 -6.24
CA VAL A 76 2.99 -9.14 -6.70
C VAL A 76 2.87 -9.20 -8.22
N PHE A 77 3.94 -9.60 -8.93
CA PHE A 77 3.93 -9.83 -10.37
C PHE A 77 3.03 -10.99 -10.80
N ASP A 78 2.90 -12.04 -10.00
CA ASP A 78 1.99 -13.16 -10.33
C ASP A 78 0.53 -12.80 -10.06
N MET A 79 0.27 -12.07 -8.96
CA MET A 79 -1.07 -11.57 -8.65
C MET A 79 -1.59 -10.74 -9.83
N LYS A 80 -0.83 -9.71 -10.21
CA LYS A 80 -0.43 -9.50 -11.60
C LYS A 80 -1.18 -10.16 -12.79
N ASP A 81 -0.49 -11.15 -13.33
CA ASP A 81 -0.89 -11.88 -14.53
C ASP A 81 -2.26 -12.54 -14.38
N HIS A 82 -2.62 -13.06 -13.20
CA HIS A 82 -3.93 -13.68 -13.01
C HIS A 82 -5.10 -12.69 -13.25
N TRP A 83 -4.95 -11.40 -12.94
CA TRP A 83 -6.01 -10.41 -13.18
C TRP A 83 -5.93 -9.75 -14.57
N LEU A 84 -4.79 -9.81 -15.26
CA LEU A 84 -4.68 -9.38 -16.66
C LEU A 84 -5.21 -10.40 -17.65
N LEU A 85 -5.16 -11.69 -17.32
CA LEU A 85 -5.59 -12.77 -18.21
C LEU A 85 -7.00 -12.58 -18.79
N PRO A 86 -8.04 -12.17 -18.02
CA PRO A 86 -9.37 -11.92 -18.59
C PRO A 86 -9.39 -10.73 -19.57
N LEU A 87 -8.61 -9.68 -19.32
CA LEU A 87 -8.54 -8.49 -20.17
C LEU A 87 -7.76 -8.75 -21.46
N VAL A 88 -6.64 -9.48 -21.36
CA VAL A 88 -5.83 -9.90 -22.52
C VAL A 88 -6.60 -10.89 -23.38
N GLN A 89 -7.36 -11.81 -22.78
CA GLN A 89 -8.21 -12.73 -23.52
C GLN A 89 -9.34 -11.99 -24.24
N ALA A 90 -10.05 -11.07 -23.56
CA ALA A 90 -11.10 -10.26 -24.18
C ALA A 90 -10.59 -9.38 -25.34
N TYR A 91 -9.35 -8.87 -25.28
CA TYR A 91 -8.74 -8.15 -26.39
C TYR A 91 -8.42 -9.07 -27.59
N LYS A 92 -7.90 -10.27 -27.33
CA LYS A 92 -7.59 -11.27 -28.38
C LYS A 92 -8.83 -11.85 -29.05
N ASP A 93 -9.95 -11.92 -28.33
CA ASP A 93 -11.23 -12.43 -28.85
C ASP A 93 -12.04 -11.34 -29.60
N ALA A 94 -11.57 -10.08 -29.59
CA ALA A 94 -12.19 -8.95 -30.29
C ALA A 94 -11.57 -8.69 -31.68
N GLU A 95 -10.57 -9.47 -32.08
CA GLU A 95 -10.00 -9.55 -33.44
C GLU A 95 -10.46 -10.82 -34.16
#